data_AF-A0A812CPG3-F1
#
_entry.id   AF-A0A812CPG3-F1
#
_cell.length_a   1.000
_cell.length_b   1.000
_cell.length_c   1.000
_cell.angle_alpha   90.00
_cell.angle_beta   90.00
_cell.angle_gamma   90.00
#
_symmetry.space_group_name_H-M   'P 1'
#
loop_
_entity.id
_entity.type
_entity.pdbx_description
1 polymer ?
#
loop_
_entity_poly.entity_id
_entity_poly.type
_entity_poly.pdbx_seq_one_letter_code
_entity_poly.pdbx_strand_id
1 'polypeptide(L)'
;MPSGSLQFAGDEQSNGTKVPKDRLTMLQFTNMDGSEKQSVVVGKSAKPRCFKNVKTLPFSYFANRKAWMTSQLFTDVMKTLDRKMIAQNRKIILFLDNATCHNLLPGTNLSNIKLSFMPPNTTSLIQPLDQGITRSFKAYYRRELVRMQIAAIDATPPVPLSEVAKQITVLKAMHMLKRALFMVKPSTIQNCFKKAGFVIESQAEVEEILDENDQDSPPSGMEQTDFDEFISFDDRMLYGELTDTDITRGIKSDDQDFDEDDDAESVSSEVSESDKPSPNSLAALNALETLTDYFEAKSSNPDGALKMYESVYDVN
;
A
#
# COMPACT_ATOMS: atom_id res chain seq x y z
N MET A 1 8.12 -18.82 -3.19
CA MET A 1 8.58 -17.92 -2.10
C MET A 1 9.47 -18.72 -1.16
N PRO A 2 10.51 -18.14 -0.53
CA PRO A 2 11.31 -18.86 0.47
C PRO A 2 10.41 -19.26 1.65
N SER A 3 10.20 -20.56 1.84
CA SER A 3 9.43 -21.13 2.94
C SER A 3 10.24 -21.08 4.23
N GLY A 4 9.73 -20.42 5.28
CA GLY A 4 10.36 -20.41 6.61
C GLY A 4 10.35 -19.06 7.36
N SER A 5 9.80 -17.99 6.76
CA SER A 5 9.73 -16.67 7.40
C SER A 5 8.31 -16.15 7.64
N LEU A 6 7.28 -16.89 7.21
CA LEU A 6 5.87 -16.48 7.22
C LEU A 6 5.03 -17.65 7.75
N GLN A 7 4.06 -17.36 8.61
CA GLN A 7 3.13 -18.35 9.16
C GLN A 7 1.76 -18.23 8.48
N PHE A 8 1.23 -19.33 7.97
CA PHE A 8 -0.03 -19.37 7.24
C PHE A 8 -1.15 -20.03 8.04
N ALA A 9 -2.40 -19.74 7.67
CA ALA A 9 -3.55 -20.48 8.18
C ALA A 9 -3.48 -21.94 7.70
N GLY A 10 -3.35 -22.88 8.63
CA GLY A 10 -3.28 -24.33 8.36
C GLY A 10 -1.89 -24.96 8.46
N ASP A 11 -0.83 -24.19 8.71
CA ASP A 11 0.47 -24.76 9.01
C ASP A 11 0.46 -25.44 10.39
N GLU A 12 0.92 -26.70 10.48
CA GLU A 12 1.33 -27.25 11.76
C GLU A 12 2.44 -26.35 12.32
N GLN A 13 2.27 -25.93 13.57
CA GLN A 13 3.20 -25.05 14.27
C GLN A 13 4.55 -25.74 14.41
N SER A 14 5.39 -25.66 13.39
CA SER A 14 6.76 -26.14 13.45
C SER A 14 7.51 -25.26 14.45
N ASN A 15 8.08 -25.90 15.48
CA ASN A 15 8.84 -25.23 16.53
C ASN A 15 9.93 -24.35 15.88
N GLY A 16 9.74 -23.02 15.92
CA GLY A 16 10.72 -22.03 15.47
C GLY A 16 10.27 -21.05 14.38
N THR A 17 9.07 -21.16 13.80
CA THR A 17 8.62 -20.21 12.77
C THR A 17 8.15 -18.90 13.40
N LYS A 18 8.95 -17.82 13.28
CA LYS A 18 8.61 -16.47 13.78
C LYS A 18 7.53 -15.86 12.89
N VAL A 19 6.43 -15.39 13.50
CA VAL A 19 5.44 -14.54 12.82
C VAL A 19 6.16 -13.32 12.22
N PRO A 20 5.92 -12.94 10.95
CA PRO A 20 6.47 -11.72 10.37
C PRO A 20 6.09 -10.52 11.25
N LYS A 21 7.10 -9.90 11.87
CA LYS A 21 6.91 -8.84 12.88
C LYS A 21 6.62 -7.47 12.26
N ASP A 22 6.93 -7.28 10.98
CA ASP A 22 6.78 -6.01 10.28
C ASP A 22 5.61 -6.08 9.29
N ARG A 23 4.62 -5.21 9.55
CA ARG A 23 3.41 -5.08 8.74
C ARG A 23 3.11 -3.61 8.48
N LEU A 24 2.54 -3.35 7.30
CA LEU A 24 1.84 -2.11 6.98
C LEU A 24 0.38 -2.44 6.67
N THR A 25 -0.54 -1.61 7.15
CA THR A 25 -1.94 -1.58 6.70
C THR A 25 -2.16 -0.35 5.85
N MET A 26 -2.77 -0.52 4.68
CA MET A 26 -3.08 0.57 3.76
C MET A 26 -4.59 0.76 3.68
N LEU A 27 -5.07 1.96 3.98
CA LEU A 27 -6.45 2.37 3.74
C LEU A 27 -6.52 3.06 2.39
N GLN A 28 -7.34 2.54 1.48
CA GLN A 28 -7.45 3.03 0.11
C GLN A 28 -8.78 3.76 -0.11
N PHE A 29 -8.72 4.85 -0.86
CA PHE A 29 -9.86 5.62 -1.31
C PHE A 29 -9.72 5.86 -2.81
N THR A 30 -10.81 5.71 -3.54
CA THR A 30 -10.88 6.08 -4.94
C THR A 30 -12.24 6.69 -5.24
N ASN A 31 -12.30 7.62 -6.19
CA ASN A 31 -13.56 8.10 -6.73
C ASN A 31 -13.99 7.31 -7.96
N MET A 32 -15.26 7.47 -8.32
CA MET A 32 -15.94 6.65 -9.33
C MET A 32 -15.36 6.79 -10.74
N ASP A 33 -14.88 7.99 -11.11
CA ASP A 33 -14.27 8.23 -12.41
C ASP A 33 -12.78 7.82 -12.47
N GLY A 34 -12.20 7.39 -11.34
CA GLY A 34 -10.82 6.93 -11.23
C GLY A 34 -9.75 8.03 -11.31
N SER A 35 -10.13 9.31 -11.34
CA SER A 35 -9.21 10.47 -11.39
C SER A 35 -8.50 10.72 -10.07
N GLU A 36 -9.10 10.36 -8.93
CA GLU A 36 -8.51 10.52 -7.61
C GLU A 36 -8.33 9.17 -6.92
N LYS A 37 -7.06 8.85 -6.62
CA LYS A 37 -6.65 7.73 -5.77
C LYS A 37 -5.92 8.29 -4.56
N GLN A 38 -6.49 8.10 -3.37
CA GLN A 38 -5.89 8.54 -2.12
C GLN A 38 -5.67 7.34 -1.20
N SER A 39 -4.62 7.36 -0.40
CA SER A 39 -4.40 6.30 0.59
C SER A 39 -3.66 6.81 1.81
N VAL A 40 -3.78 6.04 2.88
CA VAL A 40 -3.08 6.23 4.15
C VAL A 40 -2.40 4.93 4.54
N VAL A 41 -1.21 5.02 5.11
CA VAL A 41 -0.46 3.85 5.60
C VAL A 41 -0.39 3.90 7.12
N VAL A 42 -0.64 2.75 7.75
CA VAL A 42 -0.45 2.52 9.18
C VAL A 42 0.69 1.53 9.36
N GLY A 43 1.72 1.91 10.09
CA GLY A 43 2.82 1.01 10.47
C GLY A 43 2.94 0.83 11.97
N LYS A 44 3.99 0.10 12.38
CA LYS A 44 4.20 -0.26 13.78
C LYS A 44 4.76 0.89 14.62
N SER A 45 5.88 1.45 14.17
CA SER A 45 6.59 2.54 14.86
C SER A 45 6.06 3.89 14.41
N ALA A 46 5.91 4.85 15.34
CA ALA A 46 5.54 6.22 15.01
C ALA A 46 6.62 6.95 14.20
N LYS A 47 7.89 6.62 14.42
CA LYS A 47 9.06 7.22 13.76
C LYS A 47 10.04 6.12 13.33
N PRO A 48 9.73 5.36 12.25
CA PRO A 48 10.67 4.40 11.69
C PRO A 48 12.02 5.06 11.38
N ARG A 49 13.14 4.40 11.67
CA ARG A 49 14.49 4.96 11.43
C ARG A 49 14.69 5.42 9.98
N CYS A 50 14.13 4.67 9.03
CA CYS A 50 14.16 5.01 7.60
C CYS A 50 13.45 6.33 7.22
N PHE A 51 12.73 6.98 8.15
CA PHE A 51 12.13 8.31 7.92
C PHE A 51 13.04 9.46 8.37
N LYS A 52 14.17 9.16 9.03
CA LYS A 52 15.15 10.18 9.43
C LYS A 52 15.62 10.94 8.20
N ASN A 53 15.60 12.27 8.27
CA ASN A 53 15.93 13.20 7.18
C ASN A 53 14.99 13.15 5.96
N VAL A 54 13.85 12.47 6.04
CA VAL A 54 12.84 12.45 4.96
C VAL A 54 11.84 13.57 5.21
N LYS A 55 11.76 14.53 4.28
CA LYS A 55 10.87 15.70 4.39
C LYS A 55 9.44 15.42 3.96
N THR A 56 9.26 14.52 3.00
CA THR A 56 7.95 14.23 2.40
C THR A 56 7.81 12.73 2.20
N LEU A 57 6.70 12.17 2.68
CA LEU A 57 6.39 10.75 2.54
C LEU A 57 5.45 10.52 1.34
N PRO A 58 5.50 9.33 0.69
CA PRO A 58 4.59 8.99 -0.41
C PRO A 58 3.10 8.97 -0.02
N PHE A 59 2.83 8.72 1.26
CA PHE A 59 1.50 8.70 1.85
C PHE A 59 1.54 9.32 3.25
N SER A 60 0.39 9.80 3.72
CA SER A 60 0.21 10.07 5.15
C SER A 60 0.45 8.78 5.94
N TYR A 61 1.22 8.90 7.02
CA TYR A 61 1.62 7.78 7.86
C TYR A 61 1.08 7.93 9.27
N PHE A 62 0.49 6.86 9.79
CA PHE A 62 0.03 6.73 11.16
C PHE A 62 0.69 5.49 11.78
N ALA A 63 0.67 5.41 13.11
CA ALA A 63 1.26 4.28 13.80
C ALA A 63 0.34 3.68 14.86
N ASN A 64 0.44 2.36 14.98
CA ASN A 64 -0.18 1.54 16.01
C ASN A 64 0.79 0.39 16.29
N ARG A 65 0.98 -0.05 17.54
CA ARG A 65 1.85 -1.20 17.87
C ARG A 65 1.53 -2.48 17.08
N LYS A 66 0.27 -2.65 16.68
CA LYS A 66 -0.18 -3.76 15.81
C LYS A 66 -0.22 -3.35 14.34
N ALA A 67 0.11 -2.13 13.95
CA ALA A 67 -0.01 -1.63 12.58
C ALA A 67 -1.40 -1.85 11.97
N TRP A 68 -2.47 -1.85 12.78
CA TRP A 68 -3.86 -2.01 12.33
C TRP A 68 -4.62 -0.70 12.37
N MET A 69 -5.66 -0.64 11.55
CA MET A 69 -6.67 0.40 11.64
C MET A 69 -7.53 0.21 12.90
N THR A 70 -7.69 1.27 13.69
CA THR A 70 -8.61 1.33 14.84
C THR A 70 -9.61 2.45 14.62
N SER A 71 -10.71 2.47 15.39
CA SER A 71 -11.71 3.56 15.32
C SER A 71 -11.10 4.94 15.60
N GLN A 72 -10.12 5.02 16.51
CA GLN A 72 -9.36 6.24 16.77
C GLN A 72 -8.57 6.69 15.53
N LEU A 73 -7.75 5.80 14.97
CA LEU A 73 -6.96 6.13 13.77
C LEU A 73 -7.84 6.49 12.58
N PHE A 74 -8.91 5.73 12.35
CA PHE A 74 -9.87 6.02 11.30
C PHE A 74 -10.53 7.40 11.50
N THR A 75 -10.91 7.73 12.74
CA THR A 75 -11.42 9.06 13.10
C THR A 75 -10.42 10.17 12.75
N ASP A 76 -9.14 9.99 13.06
CA ASP A 76 -8.09 10.98 12.78
C ASP A 76 -7.80 11.12 11.29
N VAL A 77 -7.83 10.00 10.55
CA VAL A 77 -7.76 9.99 9.08
C VAL A 77 -8.95 10.75 8.48
N MET A 78 -10.18 10.49 8.96
CA MET A 78 -11.38 11.16 8.48
C MET A 78 -11.37 12.67 8.78
N LYS A 79 -10.95 13.10 9.97
CA LYS A 79 -10.79 14.53 10.31
C LYS A 79 -9.76 15.21 9.42
N THR A 80 -8.68 14.51 9.06
CA THR A 80 -7.65 15.05 8.17
C THR A 80 -8.16 15.19 6.74
N LEU A 81 -8.91 14.19 6.26
CA LEU A 81 -9.57 14.25 4.96
C LEU A 81 -10.64 15.35 4.93
N ASP A 82 -11.44 15.52 5.99
CA ASP A 82 -12.50 16.53 6.05
C ASP A 82 -11.90 17.94 5.95
N ARG A 83 -10.81 18.21 6.67
CA ARG A 83 -10.06 19.47 6.54
C ARG A 83 -9.56 19.73 5.12
N LYS A 84 -9.06 18.70 4.42
CA LYS A 84 -8.67 18.80 3.00
C LYS A 84 -9.89 19.14 2.13
N MET A 85 -11.01 18.47 2.33
CA MET A 85 -12.25 18.71 1.59
C MET A 85 -12.83 20.11 1.86
N ILE A 86 -12.76 20.61 3.10
CA ILE A 86 -13.13 21.99 3.45
C ILE A 86 -12.25 23.00 2.70
N ALA A 87 -10.92 22.81 2.74
CA ALA A 87 -9.98 23.71 2.06
C ALA A 87 -10.19 23.74 0.54
N GLN A 88 -10.65 22.63 -0.04
CA GLN A 88 -11.01 22.51 -1.46
C GLN A 88 -12.44 22.97 -1.78
N ASN A 89 -13.20 23.44 -0.77
CA ASN A 89 -14.64 23.74 -0.88
C ASN A 89 -15.44 22.60 -1.56
N ARG A 90 -15.08 21.35 -1.25
CA ARG A 90 -15.62 20.15 -1.87
C ARG A 90 -16.38 19.33 -0.83
N LYS A 91 -17.53 18.77 -1.23
CA LYS A 91 -18.27 17.80 -0.41
C LYS A 91 -18.21 16.43 -1.08
N ILE A 92 -17.99 15.39 -0.29
CA ILE A 92 -17.90 14.02 -0.78
C ILE A 92 -18.76 13.08 0.07
N ILE A 93 -19.13 11.95 -0.53
CA ILE A 93 -19.67 10.78 0.16
C ILE A 93 -18.66 9.63 0.04
N LEU A 94 -18.38 8.96 1.15
CA LEU A 94 -17.55 7.77 1.19
C LEU A 94 -18.43 6.55 1.49
N PHE A 95 -18.35 5.56 0.62
CA PHE A 95 -19.02 4.27 0.81
C PHE A 95 -18.06 3.30 1.50
N LEU A 96 -18.49 2.71 2.61
CA LEU A 96 -17.66 1.86 3.46
C LEU A 96 -18.36 0.53 3.76
N ASP A 97 -17.56 -0.50 4.01
CA ASP A 97 -18.06 -1.72 4.64
C ASP A 97 -18.40 -1.49 6.13
N ASN A 98 -18.95 -2.50 6.79
CA ASN A 98 -19.32 -2.43 8.20
C ASN A 98 -18.19 -2.85 9.16
N ALA A 99 -16.92 -2.69 8.77
CA ALA A 99 -15.80 -2.97 9.67
C ALA A 99 -15.89 -2.07 10.92
N THR A 100 -15.68 -2.66 12.10
CA THR A 100 -15.82 -1.97 13.38
C THR A 100 -14.84 -0.80 13.54
N CYS A 101 -13.68 -0.86 12.89
CA CYS A 101 -12.71 0.24 12.84
C CYS A 101 -13.22 1.47 12.07
N HIS A 102 -14.26 1.34 11.24
CA HIS A 102 -14.87 2.47 10.52
C HIS A 102 -15.85 3.28 11.39
N ASN A 103 -16.12 2.83 12.62
CA ASN A 103 -16.92 3.61 13.56
C ASN A 103 -16.15 4.86 14.01
N LEU A 104 -16.72 6.04 13.76
CA LEU A 104 -16.20 7.29 14.29
C LEU A 104 -16.38 7.34 15.81
N LEU A 105 -15.44 8.00 16.48
CA LEU A 105 -15.56 8.23 17.92
C LEU A 105 -16.75 9.16 18.24
N PRO A 106 -17.45 8.94 19.38
CA PRO A 106 -18.55 9.79 19.81
C PRO A 106 -18.17 11.28 19.82
N GLY A 107 -19.08 12.13 19.32
CA GLY A 107 -18.85 13.58 19.21
C GLY A 107 -18.00 14.02 18.02
N THR A 108 -17.52 13.09 17.19
CA THR A 108 -16.88 13.45 15.90
C THR A 108 -17.93 13.88 14.90
N ASN A 109 -17.78 15.11 14.39
CA ASN A 109 -18.61 15.64 13.31
C ASN A 109 -17.71 15.97 12.12
N LEU A 110 -18.10 15.51 10.94
CA LEU A 110 -17.47 15.83 9.66
C LEU A 110 -18.40 16.76 8.89
N SER A 111 -17.85 17.83 8.32
CA SER A 111 -18.65 18.90 7.70
C SER A 111 -18.79 18.75 6.18
N ASN A 112 -17.76 18.20 5.54
CA ASN A 112 -17.65 18.05 4.10
C ASN A 112 -17.61 16.59 3.65
N ILE A 113 -17.52 15.64 4.58
CA ILE A 113 -17.57 14.20 4.32
C ILE A 113 -18.83 13.60 4.91
N LYS A 114 -19.60 12.89 4.08
CA LYS A 114 -20.66 11.98 4.52
C LYS A 114 -20.18 10.54 4.43
N LEU A 115 -20.26 9.79 5.53
CA LEU A 115 -20.03 8.35 5.51
C LEU A 115 -21.34 7.62 5.21
N SER A 116 -21.29 6.63 4.32
CA SER A 116 -22.43 5.79 3.96
C SER A 116 -22.00 4.33 4.03
N PHE A 117 -22.60 3.58 4.95
CA PHE A 117 -22.29 2.17 5.15
C PHE A 117 -23.10 1.30 4.21
N MET A 118 -22.44 0.32 3.60
CA MET A 118 -23.08 -0.70 2.75
C MET A 118 -23.95 -1.63 3.60
N PRO A 119 -24.97 -2.29 3.04
CA PRO A 119 -25.73 -3.30 3.76
C PRO A 119 -24.81 -4.43 4.27
N PRO A 120 -25.11 -5.03 5.42
CA PRO A 120 -24.33 -6.16 5.94
C PRO A 120 -24.22 -7.29 4.92
N ASN A 121 -23.06 -7.97 4.88
CA ASN A 121 -22.80 -9.12 4.00
C ASN A 121 -22.90 -8.85 2.48
N THR A 122 -22.78 -7.59 2.05
CA THR A 122 -22.80 -7.23 0.62
C THR A 122 -21.45 -6.76 0.09
N THR A 123 -20.43 -6.67 0.94
CA THR A 123 -19.12 -6.10 0.63
C THR A 123 -18.52 -6.64 -0.67
N SER A 124 -18.42 -7.96 -0.80
CA SER A 124 -17.88 -8.62 -2.01
C SER A 124 -18.71 -8.39 -3.28
N LEU A 125 -19.96 -7.96 -3.16
CA LEU A 125 -20.88 -7.72 -4.27
C LEU A 125 -20.89 -6.25 -4.69
N ILE A 126 -20.86 -5.32 -3.74
CA ILE A 126 -21.12 -3.90 -4.03
C ILE A 126 -19.98 -2.96 -3.62
N GLN A 127 -18.88 -3.46 -3.03
CA GLN A 127 -17.71 -2.61 -2.77
C GLN A 127 -16.82 -2.54 -4.02
N PRO A 128 -16.59 -1.35 -4.61
CA PRO A 128 -15.78 -1.23 -5.82
C PRO A 128 -14.34 -1.70 -5.64
N LEU A 129 -13.74 -1.50 -4.46
CA LEU A 129 -12.38 -1.99 -4.20
C LEU A 129 -12.28 -3.52 -4.33
N ASP A 130 -13.33 -4.23 -3.92
CA ASP A 130 -13.43 -5.69 -3.99
C ASP A 130 -13.86 -6.19 -5.37
N GLN A 131 -14.28 -5.30 -6.27
CA GLN A 131 -14.62 -5.64 -7.67
C GLN A 131 -13.41 -5.76 -8.61
N GLY A 132 -12.19 -5.59 -8.11
CA GLY A 132 -10.96 -5.82 -8.88
C GLY A 132 -9.87 -4.78 -8.66
N ILE A 133 -10.17 -3.63 -8.06
CA ILE A 133 -9.19 -2.56 -7.79
C ILE A 133 -8.10 -3.07 -6.84
N THR A 134 -8.49 -3.71 -5.73
CA THR A 134 -7.54 -4.28 -4.76
C THR A 134 -6.70 -5.38 -5.40
N ARG A 135 -7.31 -6.24 -6.24
CA ARG A 135 -6.59 -7.30 -6.98
C ARG A 135 -5.52 -6.72 -7.90
N SER A 136 -5.88 -5.70 -8.68
CA SER A 136 -4.96 -5.04 -9.60
C SER A 136 -3.84 -4.29 -8.88
N PHE A 137 -4.18 -3.59 -7.81
CA PHE A 137 -3.20 -2.99 -6.92
C PHE A 137 -2.20 -4.03 -6.38
N LYS A 138 -2.69 -5.16 -5.88
CA LYS A 138 -1.88 -6.27 -5.34
C LYS A 138 -0.96 -6.89 -6.41
N ALA A 139 -1.44 -7.03 -7.65
CA ALA A 139 -0.65 -7.50 -8.78
C ALA A 139 0.51 -6.53 -9.11
N TYR A 140 0.21 -5.23 -9.20
CA TYR A 140 1.23 -4.22 -9.45
C TYR A 140 2.26 -4.11 -8.33
N TYR A 141 1.84 -4.19 -7.07
CA TYR A 141 2.76 -4.21 -5.93
C TYR A 141 3.71 -5.40 -6.00
N ARG A 142 3.20 -6.59 -6.33
CA ARG A 142 4.03 -7.79 -6.47
C ARG A 142 4.96 -7.74 -7.66
N ARG A 143 4.53 -7.13 -8.77
CA ARG A 143 5.41 -6.87 -9.91
C ARG A 143 6.63 -6.05 -9.50
N GLU A 144 6.47 -5.08 -8.58
CA GLU A 144 7.59 -4.31 -8.04
C GLU A 144 8.53 -5.17 -7.19
N LEU A 145 7.99 -6.09 -6.37
CA LEU A 145 8.81 -7.07 -5.62
C LEU A 145 9.62 -7.97 -6.55
N VAL A 146 8.99 -8.48 -7.63
CA VAL A 146 9.66 -9.35 -8.61
C VAL A 146 10.74 -8.58 -9.37
N ARG A 147 10.46 -7.34 -9.80
CA ARG A 147 11.46 -6.47 -10.45
C ARG A 147 12.69 -6.27 -9.58
N MET A 148 12.52 -6.05 -8.28
CA MET A 148 13.64 -5.94 -7.35
C MET A 148 14.46 -7.23 -7.26
N GLN A 149 13.80 -8.39 -7.25
CA GLN A 149 14.48 -9.69 -7.21
C GLN A 149 15.26 -9.97 -8.50
N ILE A 150 14.68 -9.66 -9.67
CA ILE A 150 15.35 -9.80 -10.96
C ILE A 150 16.60 -8.91 -11.00
N ALA A 151 16.47 -7.64 -10.62
CA ALA A 151 17.61 -6.71 -10.60
C ALA A 151 18.75 -7.18 -9.69
N ALA A 152 18.43 -7.87 -8.59
CA ALA A 152 19.41 -8.45 -7.69
C ALA A 152 20.10 -9.69 -8.28
N ILE A 153 19.35 -10.53 -9.01
CA ILE A 153 19.89 -11.71 -9.71
C ILE A 153 20.82 -11.26 -10.86
N ASP A 154 20.43 -10.22 -11.60
CA ASP A 154 21.19 -9.69 -12.74
C ASP A 154 22.39 -8.83 -12.30
N ALA A 155 22.53 -8.51 -11.01
CA ALA A 155 23.68 -7.77 -10.49
C ALA A 155 24.97 -8.59 -10.66
N THR A 156 26.11 -7.90 -10.74
CA THR A 156 27.43 -8.54 -10.82
C THR A 156 28.33 -8.01 -9.71
N PRO A 157 28.62 -8.81 -8.65
CA PRO A 157 28.09 -10.16 -8.42
C PRO A 157 26.59 -10.15 -8.05
N PRO A 158 25.86 -11.26 -8.26
CA PRO A 158 24.46 -11.38 -7.88
C PRO A 158 24.26 -11.17 -6.37
N VAL A 159 23.20 -10.47 -5.99
CA VAL A 159 22.85 -10.21 -4.59
C VAL A 159 21.87 -11.30 -4.11
N PRO A 160 22.14 -11.99 -2.99
CA PRO A 160 21.23 -12.99 -2.44
C PRO A 160 19.85 -12.40 -2.13
N LEU A 161 18.76 -13.10 -2.50
CA LEU A 161 17.39 -12.60 -2.27
C LEU A 161 17.06 -12.39 -0.78
N SER A 162 17.73 -13.11 0.12
CA SER A 162 17.64 -12.91 1.57
C SER A 162 18.17 -11.53 1.99
N GLU A 163 19.17 -10.99 1.31
CA GLU A 163 19.67 -9.63 1.54
C GLU A 163 18.73 -8.59 0.93
N VAL A 164 18.18 -8.85 -0.26
CA VAL A 164 17.18 -7.98 -0.89
C VAL A 164 15.97 -7.79 0.03
N ALA A 165 15.48 -8.86 0.65
CA ALA A 165 14.36 -8.80 1.58
C ALA A 165 14.67 -7.90 2.79
N LYS A 166 15.89 -7.96 3.34
CA LYS A 166 16.34 -7.09 4.44
C LYS A 166 16.43 -5.62 4.06
N GLN A 167 16.52 -5.29 2.77
CA GLN A 167 16.58 -3.91 2.29
C GLN A 167 15.20 -3.26 2.09
N ILE A 168 14.10 -3.99 2.30
CA ILE A 168 12.75 -3.44 2.18
C ILE A 168 12.40 -2.71 3.49
N THR A 169 12.77 -1.43 3.55
CA THR A 169 12.35 -0.53 4.63
C THR A 169 10.89 -0.12 4.49
N VAL A 170 10.27 0.40 5.55
CA VAL A 170 8.91 0.98 5.50
C VAL A 170 8.81 2.06 4.43
N LEU A 171 9.81 2.95 4.32
CA LEU A 171 9.82 3.99 3.29
C LEU A 171 9.85 3.38 1.88
N LYS A 172 10.71 2.39 1.64
CA LYS A 172 10.80 1.71 0.34
C LYS A 172 9.48 1.02 0.00
N ALA A 173 8.87 0.34 0.96
CA ALA A 173 7.55 -0.26 0.80
C ALA A 173 6.49 0.79 0.45
N MET A 174 6.48 1.96 1.12
CA MET A 174 5.57 3.06 0.78
C MET A 174 5.75 3.57 -0.65
N HIS A 175 6.99 3.67 -1.16
CA HIS A 175 7.22 4.00 -2.56
C HIS A 175 6.68 2.93 -3.52
N MET A 176 6.85 1.65 -3.19
CA MET A 176 6.28 0.55 -3.97
C MET A 176 4.76 0.58 -3.98
N LEU A 177 4.12 0.82 -2.82
CA LEU A 177 2.68 0.99 -2.70
C LEU A 177 2.20 2.19 -3.54
N LYS A 178 2.93 3.30 -3.53
CA LYS A 178 2.60 4.51 -4.33
C LYS A 178 2.65 4.22 -5.81
N ARG A 179 3.69 3.53 -6.28
CA ARG A 179 3.81 3.10 -7.67
C ARG A 179 2.72 2.12 -8.06
N ALA A 180 2.43 1.13 -7.23
CA ALA A 180 1.36 0.17 -7.48
C ALA A 180 -0.01 0.85 -7.62
N LEU A 181 -0.32 1.79 -6.73
CA LEU A 181 -1.58 2.55 -6.79
C LEU A 181 -1.66 3.42 -8.05
N PHE A 182 -0.55 4.04 -8.45
CA PHE A 182 -0.47 4.84 -9.69
C PHE A 182 -0.74 3.99 -10.94
N MET A 183 -0.26 2.75 -10.97
CA MET A 183 -0.46 1.85 -12.12
C MET A 183 -1.90 1.37 -12.30
N VAL A 184 -2.75 1.45 -11.27
CA VAL A 184 -4.17 1.11 -11.40
C VAL A 184 -4.88 2.14 -12.25
N LYS A 185 -5.24 1.78 -13.48
CA LYS A 185 -5.80 2.71 -14.46
C LYS A 185 -7.17 3.25 -14.01
N PRO A 186 -7.52 4.48 -14.40
CA PRO A 186 -8.88 5.01 -14.18
C PRO A 186 -9.98 4.12 -14.80
N SER A 187 -9.73 3.51 -15.97
CA SER A 187 -10.64 2.54 -16.62
C SER A 187 -10.96 1.34 -15.72
N THR A 188 -9.95 0.75 -15.10
CA THR A 188 -10.11 -0.37 -14.15
C THR A 188 -11.04 0.02 -13.01
N ILE A 189 -10.85 1.22 -12.46
CA ILE A 189 -11.65 1.74 -11.35
C ILE A 189 -13.10 1.98 -11.79
N GLN A 190 -13.31 2.69 -12.90
CA GLN A 190 -14.64 2.95 -13.45
C GLN A 190 -15.42 1.64 -13.68
N ASN A 191 -14.78 0.63 -14.27
CA ASN A 191 -15.40 -0.68 -14.49
C ASN A 191 -15.76 -1.38 -13.17
N CYS A 192 -14.90 -1.29 -12.15
CA CYS A 192 -15.19 -1.82 -10.82
C CYS A 192 -16.37 -1.10 -10.13
N PHE A 193 -16.48 0.22 -10.27
CA PHE A 193 -17.64 0.98 -9.77
C PHE A 193 -18.93 0.59 -10.51
N LYS A 194 -18.90 0.50 -11.84
CA LYS A 194 -20.04 0.05 -12.66
C LYS A 194 -20.50 -1.34 -12.23
N LYS A 195 -19.55 -2.28 -12.08
CA LYS A 195 -19.82 -3.66 -11.63
C LYS A 195 -20.42 -3.71 -10.22
N ALA A 196 -20.00 -2.80 -9.34
CA ALA A 196 -20.57 -2.62 -8.00
C ALA A 196 -21.96 -1.91 -8.00
N GLY A 197 -22.49 -1.52 -9.17
CA GLY A 197 -23.80 -0.88 -9.31
C GLY A 197 -23.78 0.65 -9.25
N PHE A 198 -22.60 1.27 -9.21
CA PHE A 198 -22.46 2.73 -9.31
C PHE A 198 -22.43 3.15 -10.77
N VAL A 199 -23.57 3.62 -11.28
CA VAL A 199 -23.73 4.06 -12.69
C VAL A 199 -24.18 5.52 -12.71
N ILE A 200 -23.57 6.33 -13.58
CA ILE A 200 -24.10 7.64 -13.95
C ILE A 200 -25.09 7.41 -15.10
N GLU A 201 -26.36 7.79 -14.92
CA GLU A 201 -27.44 7.62 -15.92
C GLU A 201 -27.08 8.17 -17.32
N SER A 202 -26.19 9.17 -17.41
CA SER A 202 -25.74 9.76 -18.68
C SER A 202 -24.67 8.94 -19.43
N GLN A 203 -24.24 7.77 -18.94
CA GLN A 203 -23.23 6.91 -19.57
C GLN A 203 -23.74 5.50 -19.87
N ALA A 204 -25.06 5.28 -19.88
CA ALA A 204 -25.67 3.98 -20.10
C ALA A 204 -25.43 3.34 -21.49
N GLU A 205 -24.82 4.07 -22.44
CA GLU A 205 -24.66 3.63 -23.85
C GLU A 205 -23.21 3.56 -24.36
N VAL A 206 -22.19 3.71 -23.49
CA VAL A 206 -20.81 3.50 -23.96
C VAL A 206 -20.45 2.03 -23.77
N GLU A 207 -20.31 1.31 -24.90
CA GLU A 207 -19.87 -0.09 -24.99
C GLU A 207 -18.71 -0.38 -24.02
N GLU A 208 -18.71 -1.58 -23.45
CA GLU A 208 -17.58 -2.15 -22.72
C GLU A 208 -16.33 -2.10 -23.60
N ILE A 209 -15.52 -1.04 -23.48
CA ILE A 209 -14.13 -1.14 -23.89
C ILE A 209 -13.42 -1.94 -22.80
N LEU A 210 -13.56 -3.26 -22.89
CA LEU A 210 -12.63 -4.17 -22.23
C LEU A 210 -11.27 -3.91 -22.87
N ASP A 211 -10.45 -3.10 -22.23
CA ASP A 211 -9.04 -3.01 -22.57
C ASP A 211 -8.43 -4.38 -22.24
N GLU A 212 -8.31 -5.26 -23.24
CA GLU A 212 -7.76 -6.62 -23.09
C GLU A 212 -6.34 -6.60 -22.50
N ASN A 213 -5.64 -5.46 -22.59
CA ASN A 213 -4.32 -5.23 -21.97
C ASN A 213 -4.39 -4.79 -20.50
N ASP A 214 -5.58 -4.61 -19.92
CA ASP A 214 -5.81 -4.11 -18.56
C ASP A 214 -6.12 -5.21 -17.55
N GLN A 215 -6.18 -6.47 -18.00
CA GLN A 215 -6.27 -7.60 -17.10
C GLN A 215 -4.88 -7.96 -16.58
N ASP A 216 -4.73 -8.02 -15.26
CA ASP A 216 -3.61 -8.68 -14.61
C ASP A 216 -3.61 -10.14 -15.08
N SER A 217 -2.77 -10.40 -16.08
CA SER A 217 -2.60 -11.70 -16.70
C SER A 217 -1.31 -12.34 -16.20
N PRO A 218 -1.29 -13.68 -16.11
CA PRO A 218 -0.10 -14.39 -15.70
C PRO A 218 1.03 -14.11 -16.69
N PRO A 219 2.28 -13.97 -16.20
CA PRO A 219 3.45 -13.97 -17.07
C PRO A 219 3.50 -15.22 -17.95
N SER A 220 4.15 -15.11 -19.11
CA SER A 220 4.36 -16.25 -20.02
C SER A 220 4.98 -17.43 -19.27
N GLY A 221 4.33 -18.59 -19.31
CA GLY A 221 4.78 -19.82 -18.65
C GLY A 221 4.34 -19.98 -17.19
N MET A 222 3.50 -19.08 -16.66
CA MET A 222 2.84 -19.24 -15.37
C MET A 222 1.35 -19.58 -15.59
N GLU A 223 0.85 -20.58 -14.87
CA GLU A 223 -0.57 -20.93 -14.88
C GLU A 223 -1.40 -19.84 -14.17
N GLN A 224 -2.66 -19.67 -14.60
CA GLN A 224 -3.56 -18.69 -14.01
C GLN A 224 -3.75 -18.91 -12.50
N THR A 225 -3.85 -20.16 -12.07
CA THR A 225 -4.01 -20.53 -10.65
C THR A 225 -2.81 -20.12 -9.81
N ASP A 226 -1.60 -20.31 -10.33
CA ASP A 226 -0.36 -19.96 -9.61
C ASP A 226 -0.23 -18.44 -9.49
N PHE A 227 -0.67 -17.71 -10.51
CA PHE A 227 -0.68 -16.25 -10.50
C PHE A 227 -1.71 -15.69 -9.53
N ASP A 228 -2.91 -16.25 -9.51
CA ASP A 228 -3.95 -15.88 -8.54
C ASP A 228 -3.53 -16.20 -7.12
N GLU A 229 -2.90 -17.36 -6.90
CA GLU A 229 -2.32 -17.75 -5.62
C GLU A 229 -1.22 -16.77 -5.18
N PHE A 230 -0.36 -16.37 -6.13
CA PHE A 230 0.67 -15.37 -5.91
C PHE A 230 0.05 -14.03 -5.49
N ILE A 231 -0.96 -13.52 -6.23
CA ILE A 231 -1.66 -12.25 -5.93
C ILE A 231 -2.45 -12.28 -4.63
N SER A 232 -3.00 -13.42 -4.23
CA SER A 232 -3.78 -13.57 -2.99
C SER A 232 -2.94 -14.06 -1.81
N PHE A 233 -1.61 -14.14 -1.98
CA PHE A 233 -0.69 -14.67 -0.97
C PHE A 233 -0.87 -14.06 0.43
N ASP A 234 -1.18 -12.77 0.53
CA ASP A 234 -1.40 -12.07 1.80
C ASP A 234 -2.73 -12.44 2.48
N ASP A 235 -3.73 -12.92 1.74
CA ASP A 235 -5.04 -13.30 2.30
C ASP A 235 -4.92 -14.51 3.25
N ARG A 236 -3.86 -15.31 3.10
CA ARG A 236 -3.56 -16.50 3.94
C ARG A 236 -2.66 -16.21 5.14
N MET A 237 -2.22 -14.97 5.33
CA MET A 237 -1.41 -14.62 6.50
C MET A 237 -2.26 -14.64 7.77
N LEU A 238 -1.74 -15.28 8.83
CA LEU A 238 -2.35 -15.14 10.15
C LEU A 238 -2.07 -13.74 10.69
N TYR A 239 -3.12 -12.94 10.72
CA TYR A 239 -3.16 -11.73 11.53
C TYR A 239 -3.38 -12.20 12.97
N GLY A 240 -2.74 -11.59 13.98
CA GLY A 240 -3.19 -11.80 15.37
C GLY A 240 -4.68 -11.47 15.53
N GLU A 241 -5.27 -11.66 16.70
CA GLU A 241 -6.63 -11.17 16.96
C GLU A 241 -6.57 -9.75 17.58
N LEU A 242 -7.37 -8.81 17.06
CA LEU A 242 -7.69 -7.60 17.83
C LEU A 242 -8.84 -8.00 18.72
N THR A 243 -8.71 -7.72 20.02
CA THR A 243 -9.86 -7.76 20.89
C THR A 243 -10.77 -6.57 20.57
N ASP A 244 -12.07 -6.70 20.81
CA ASP A 244 -13.02 -5.58 20.67
C ASP A 244 -12.57 -4.34 21.48
N THR A 245 -11.86 -4.56 22.59
CA THR A 245 -11.26 -3.51 23.41
C THR A 245 -10.10 -2.78 22.72
N ASP A 246 -9.34 -3.44 21.86
CA ASP A 246 -8.27 -2.81 21.06
C ASP A 246 -8.85 -2.01 19.88
N ILE A 247 -10.03 -2.42 19.37
CA ILE A 247 -10.75 -1.72 18.31
C ILE A 247 -11.39 -0.43 18.85
N THR A 248 -11.92 -0.50 20.08
CA THR A 248 -12.70 0.57 20.73
C THR A 248 -11.91 1.46 21.68
N ARG A 249 -10.59 1.27 21.85
CA ARG A 249 -9.77 1.99 22.84
C ARG A 249 -9.73 3.50 22.55
N GLY A 250 -10.66 4.21 23.17
CA GLY A 250 -10.81 5.67 23.14
C GLY A 250 -11.40 6.22 24.44
N ILE A 251 -11.04 5.67 25.61
CA ILE A 251 -11.56 6.13 26.92
C ILE A 251 -10.48 6.45 27.96
N LYS A 252 -9.21 6.13 27.77
CA LYS A 252 -8.16 6.66 28.66
C LYS A 252 -6.98 7.14 27.84
N SER A 253 -6.82 8.46 27.85
CA SER A 253 -5.56 9.16 27.62
C SER A 253 -4.42 8.40 28.28
N ASP A 254 -3.36 8.15 27.54
CA ASP A 254 -2.01 8.28 28.08
C ASP A 254 -1.11 8.70 26.92
N ASP A 255 -0.85 10.01 26.90
CA ASP A 255 0.39 10.60 26.41
C ASP A 255 1.56 10.01 27.21
N GLN A 256 1.96 8.79 26.88
CA GLN A 256 3.27 8.31 27.26
C GLN A 256 4.15 8.38 26.01
N ASP A 257 5.17 9.23 26.11
CA ASP A 257 6.33 9.22 25.24
C ASP A 257 6.79 7.77 25.02
N PHE A 258 6.47 7.19 23.87
CA PHE A 258 6.85 5.82 23.52
C PHE A 258 8.23 5.82 22.85
N ASP A 259 9.22 6.29 23.60
CA ASP A 259 10.64 5.97 23.40
C ASP A 259 11.12 5.29 24.68
N GLU A 260 10.93 3.98 24.78
CA GLU A 260 11.76 3.14 25.64
C GLU A 260 11.93 1.78 24.97
N ASP A 261 13.19 1.42 24.78
CA ASP A 261 13.67 0.12 24.33
C ASP A 261 12.94 -0.99 25.08
N ASP A 262 12.21 -1.81 24.34
CA ASP A 262 11.84 -3.15 24.80
C ASP A 262 12.37 -4.15 23.77
N ASP A 263 13.71 -4.22 23.76
CA ASP A 263 14.44 -5.41 23.34
C ASP A 263 14.08 -6.56 24.30
N ALA A 264 13.01 -7.27 23.94
CA ALA A 264 12.78 -8.62 24.41
C ALA A 264 12.76 -9.56 23.20
N GLU A 265 13.95 -10.11 22.92
CA GLU A 265 14.19 -11.34 22.17
C GLU A 265 13.53 -11.43 20.79
N SER A 266 14.05 -10.65 19.84
CA SER A 266 14.44 -11.29 18.60
C SER A 266 15.91 -11.05 18.38
N VAL A 267 16.69 -12.13 18.39
CA VAL A 267 17.92 -12.22 17.60
C VAL A 267 17.54 -11.91 16.14
N SER A 268 17.49 -10.63 15.80
CA SER A 268 17.61 -10.11 14.45
C SER A 268 19.09 -9.86 14.29
N SER A 269 19.73 -10.68 13.45
CA SER A 269 21.11 -10.45 13.01
C SER A 269 21.30 -8.97 12.73
N GLU A 270 22.19 -8.34 13.50
CA GLU A 270 22.67 -6.98 13.31
C GLU A 270 23.04 -6.79 11.83
N VAL A 271 22.14 -6.20 11.05
CA VAL A 271 22.54 -5.40 9.92
C VAL A 271 22.41 -3.99 10.44
N SER A 272 23.54 -3.45 10.90
CA SER A 272 23.65 -2.04 11.22
C SER A 272 23.17 -1.26 10.00
N GLU A 273 21.96 -0.72 10.10
CA GLU A 273 21.49 0.30 9.19
C GLU A 273 22.35 1.53 9.50
N SER A 274 23.56 1.56 8.94
CA SER A 274 24.46 2.70 9.01
C SER A 274 23.64 3.93 8.64
N ASP A 275 23.64 4.96 9.49
CA ASP A 275 23.08 6.28 9.21
C ASP A 275 23.60 6.75 7.85
N LYS A 276 22.91 6.40 6.75
CA LYS A 276 23.33 6.81 5.42
C LYS A 276 23.02 8.30 5.33
N PRO A 277 24.04 9.16 5.18
CA PRO A 277 23.80 10.59 5.09
C PRO A 277 22.91 10.88 3.88
N SER A 278 22.01 11.86 4.03
CA SER A 278 21.22 12.37 2.91
C SER A 278 22.17 12.71 1.76
N PRO A 279 21.91 12.20 0.53
CA PRO A 279 22.78 12.51 -0.60
C PRO A 279 22.84 14.03 -0.81
N ASN A 280 24.05 14.54 -1.03
CA ASN A 280 24.23 15.94 -1.42
C ASN A 280 23.88 16.12 -2.91
N SER A 281 23.76 17.37 -3.36
CA SER A 281 23.36 17.68 -4.74
C SER A 281 24.27 17.06 -5.80
N LEU A 282 25.58 16.97 -5.53
CA LEU A 282 26.53 16.35 -6.46
C LEU A 282 26.32 14.84 -6.59
N ALA A 283 26.11 14.14 -5.48
CA ALA A 283 25.80 12.71 -5.49
C ALA A 283 24.49 12.42 -6.24
N ALA A 284 23.49 13.28 -6.09
CA ALA A 284 22.23 13.18 -6.83
C ALA A 284 22.43 13.39 -8.33
N LEU A 285 23.23 14.38 -8.74
CA LEU A 285 23.56 14.63 -10.15
C LEU A 285 24.31 13.45 -10.77
N ASN A 286 25.32 12.91 -10.08
CA ASN A 286 26.07 11.76 -10.57
C ASN A 286 25.18 10.50 -10.70
N ALA A 287 24.23 10.30 -9.78
CA ALA A 287 23.27 9.21 -9.89
C ALA A 287 22.34 9.38 -11.10
N LEU A 288 21.95 10.63 -11.40
CA LEU A 288 21.16 10.97 -12.57
C LEU A 288 21.93 10.74 -13.88
N GLU A 289 23.19 11.14 -13.92
CA GLU A 289 24.10 10.90 -15.05
C GLU A 289 24.26 9.41 -15.28
N THR A 290 24.54 8.64 -14.22
CA THR A 290 24.62 7.16 -14.31
C THR A 290 23.33 6.55 -14.87
N LEU A 291 22.17 7.06 -14.44
CA LEU A 291 20.87 6.60 -14.94
C LEU A 291 20.70 6.94 -16.43
N THR A 292 21.13 8.15 -16.83
CA THR A 292 21.10 8.62 -18.22
C THR A 292 21.98 7.74 -19.10
N ASP A 293 23.24 7.54 -18.71
CA ASP A 293 24.21 6.68 -19.40
C ASP A 293 23.67 5.25 -19.57
N TYR A 294 23.03 4.70 -18.52
CA TYR A 294 22.40 3.39 -18.59
C TYR A 294 21.33 3.31 -19.67
N PHE A 295 20.47 4.33 -19.78
CA PHE A 295 19.43 4.37 -20.80
C PHE A 295 19.99 4.63 -22.19
N GLU A 296 20.99 5.49 -22.33
CA GLU A 296 21.66 5.73 -23.62
C GLU A 296 22.36 4.46 -24.13
N ALA A 297 22.99 3.70 -23.23
CA ALA A 297 23.65 2.44 -23.56
C ALA A 297 22.68 1.29 -23.88
N LYS A 298 21.43 1.34 -23.37
CA LYS A 298 20.46 0.24 -23.51
C LYS A 298 19.22 0.54 -24.36
N SER A 299 18.94 1.80 -24.75
CA SER A 299 17.74 2.11 -25.52
C SER A 299 18.01 2.13 -27.03
N SER A 300 17.20 1.36 -27.77
CA SER A 300 16.83 1.66 -29.16
C SER A 300 15.53 2.48 -29.24
N ASN A 301 15.01 2.97 -28.10
CA ASN A 301 13.72 3.66 -28.01
C ASN A 301 13.75 4.77 -26.92
N PRO A 302 13.93 6.04 -27.32
CA PRO A 302 14.12 7.17 -26.40
C PRO A 302 12.89 7.50 -25.54
N ASP A 303 11.69 7.02 -25.91
CA ASP A 303 10.42 7.37 -25.27
C ASP A 303 10.18 6.64 -23.93
N GLY A 304 10.87 5.53 -23.68
CA GLY A 304 10.73 4.74 -22.45
C GLY A 304 11.40 5.37 -21.22
N ALA A 305 12.49 6.11 -21.44
CA ALA A 305 13.19 6.82 -20.37
C ALA A 305 12.36 8.01 -19.87
N LEU A 306 11.71 8.75 -20.78
CA LEU A 306 10.86 9.89 -20.47
C LEU A 306 9.66 9.50 -19.60
N LYS A 307 8.96 8.40 -19.94
CA LYS A 307 7.82 7.88 -19.16
C LYS A 307 8.19 7.42 -17.76
N MET A 308 9.39 6.87 -17.57
CA MET A 308 9.87 6.49 -16.25
C MET A 308 10.22 7.74 -15.42
N TYR A 309 10.80 8.76 -16.06
CA TYR A 309 11.07 10.06 -15.46
C TYR A 309 9.78 10.76 -15.01
N GLU A 310 8.77 10.82 -15.89
CA GLU A 310 7.44 11.38 -15.58
C GLU A 310 6.77 10.65 -14.41
N SER A 311 6.87 9.31 -14.34
CA SER A 311 6.32 8.53 -13.23
C SER A 311 6.97 8.77 -11.86
N VAL A 312 8.19 9.31 -11.84
CA VAL A 312 8.93 9.65 -10.61
C VAL A 312 8.63 11.09 -10.15
N TYR A 313 8.27 11.99 -11.08
CA TYR A 313 8.18 13.42 -10.83
C TYR A 313 6.78 14.05 -10.89
N ASP A 314 5.73 13.34 -11.33
CA ASP A 314 4.37 13.91 -11.30
C ASP A 314 3.77 13.95 -9.88
N VAL A 315 4.13 15.02 -9.18
CA VAL A 315 3.31 15.67 -8.15
C VAL A 315 2.72 16.90 -8.82
N ASN A 316 1.55 16.75 -9.44
CA ASN A 316 0.64 17.85 -9.75
C ASN A 316 -0.76 17.50 -9.25
#